data_AF-A0A950J963-F1
#
_entry.id   AF-A0A950J963-F1
#
_cell.length_a   1.000
_cell.length_b   1.000
_cell.length_c   1.000
_cell.angle_alpha   90.00
_cell.angle_beta   90.00
_cell.angle_gamma   90.00
#
_symmetry.space_group_name_H-M   'P 1'
#
loop_
_entity.id
_entity.type
_entity.pdbx_description
1 polymer ?
#
loop_
_entity_poly.entity_id
_entity_poly.type
_entity_poly.pdbx_seq_one_letter_code
_entity_poly.pdbx_strand_id
1 'polypeptide(L)'
;MLHCPIAHAKSLAEVRRVVCDRDYGFAYLALEGDSRFGQRLVGTIGTIFVSWWYGDDHFFTDRWFFTLPGRRWAGPRLLAEADAIARAVGVPLIVNLKQRRTTAAVTFVKPALLGKSE
;
A
#
# COMPACT_ATOMS: atom_id res chain seq x y z
N MET A 1 6.74 -2.32 27.18
CA MET A 1 6.80 -3.00 25.87
C MET A 1 5.37 -3.36 25.48
N LEU A 2 4.90 -2.95 24.30
CA LEU A 2 3.53 -3.25 23.87
C LEU A 2 3.47 -4.73 23.47
N HIS A 3 2.73 -5.56 24.21
CA HIS A 3 2.50 -6.96 23.86
C HIS A 3 1.31 -7.07 22.92
N CYS A 4 1.58 -7.19 21.62
CA CYS A 4 0.56 -7.34 20.58
C CYS A 4 0.76 -8.68 19.86
N PRO A 5 0.27 -9.80 20.43
CA PRO A 5 0.38 -11.10 19.79
C PRO A 5 -0.34 -11.10 18.44
N ILE A 6 0.29 -11.72 17.44
CA ILE A 6 -0.31 -11.86 16.10
C ILE A 6 -1.46 -12.85 16.17
N ALA A 7 -2.67 -12.40 15.88
CA ALA A 7 -3.83 -13.27 15.73
C ALA A 7 -3.85 -13.86 14.32
N HIS A 8 -3.27 -15.04 14.13
CA HIS A 8 -3.08 -15.67 12.81
C HIS A 8 -4.36 -15.74 11.96
N ALA A 9 -5.49 -16.10 12.55
CA ALA A 9 -6.77 -16.17 11.84
C ALA A 9 -7.21 -14.79 11.30
N LYS A 10 -7.02 -13.72 12.07
CA LYS A 10 -7.32 -12.36 11.63
C LYS A 10 -6.38 -11.90 10.53
N SER A 11 -5.08 -12.19 10.67
CA SER A 11 -4.09 -11.87 9.64
C SER A 11 -4.38 -12.57 8.32
N LEU A 12 -4.71 -13.86 8.35
CA LEU A 12 -5.05 -14.62 7.14
C LEU A 12 -6.34 -14.12 6.50
N ALA A 13 -7.38 -13.85 7.30
CA ALA A 13 -8.63 -13.28 6.81
C ALA A 13 -8.39 -11.94 6.12
N GLU A 14 -7.52 -11.10 6.67
CA GLU A 14 -7.19 -9.81 6.07
C GLU A 14 -6.43 -9.95 4.75
N VAL A 15 -5.43 -10.83 4.68
CA VAL A 15 -4.72 -11.11 3.42
C VAL A 15 -5.69 -11.62 2.37
N ARG A 16 -6.58 -12.55 2.72
CA ARG A 16 -7.62 -13.05 1.82
C ARG A 16 -8.52 -11.93 1.34
N ARG A 17 -8.97 -11.05 2.23
CA ARG A 17 -9.83 -9.92 1.88
C ARG A 17 -9.15 -9.01 0.87
N VAL A 18 -7.90 -8.62 1.11
CA VAL A 18 -7.13 -7.76 0.19
C VAL A 18 -6.92 -8.40 -1.18
N VAL A 19 -6.75 -9.72 -1.26
CA VAL A 19 -6.40 -10.40 -2.52
C VAL A 19 -7.64 -10.89 -3.29
N CYS A 20 -8.71 -11.25 -2.59
CA CYS A 20 -9.86 -11.94 -3.19
C CYS A 20 -11.11 -11.06 -3.33
N ASP A 21 -11.27 -10.03 -2.50
CA ASP A 21 -12.49 -9.21 -2.53
C ASP A 21 -12.32 -8.10 -3.58
N ARG A 22 -13.11 -8.22 -4.67
CA ARG A 22 -12.97 -7.46 -5.92
C ARG A 22 -12.89 -5.94 -5.74
N ASP A 23 -13.57 -5.40 -4.75
CA ASP A 23 -13.70 -3.96 -4.52
C ASP A 23 -13.00 -3.51 -3.23
N TYR A 24 -12.24 -4.41 -2.59
CA TYR A 24 -11.59 -4.11 -1.32
C TYR A 24 -10.14 -3.65 -1.51
N GLY A 25 -9.37 -4.33 -2.35
CA GLY A 25 -7.93 -4.08 -2.44
C GLY A 25 -7.21 -4.93 -3.48
N PHE A 26 -5.89 -4.84 -3.45
CA PHE A 26 -5.00 -5.69 -4.23
C PHE A 26 -3.66 -5.84 -3.53
N ALA A 27 -2.83 -6.77 -3.99
CA ALA A 27 -1.47 -6.92 -3.49
C ALA A 27 -0.47 -7.12 -4.62
N TYR A 28 0.70 -6.52 -4.46
CA TYR A 28 1.86 -6.78 -5.31
C TYR A 28 2.93 -7.55 -4.56
N LEU A 29 3.64 -8.39 -5.30
CA LEU A 29 4.75 -9.20 -4.84
C LEU A 29 6.01 -8.82 -5.62
N ALA A 30 7.09 -8.51 -4.90
CA ALA A 30 8.41 -8.41 -5.48
C ALA A 30 9.06 -9.78 -5.42
N LEU A 31 9.32 -10.37 -6.58
CA LEU A 31 9.96 -11.67 -6.72
C LEU A 31 11.39 -11.50 -7.21
N GLU A 32 12.30 -12.25 -6.63
CA GLU A 32 13.70 -12.35 -7.05
C GLU A 32 13.99 -13.77 -7.49
N GLY A 33 14.77 -13.93 -8.57
CA GLY A 33 15.21 -15.25 -9.02
C GLY A 33 16.06 -15.93 -7.95
N ASP A 34 15.71 -17.16 -7.60
CA ASP A 34 16.44 -18.00 -6.66
C ASP A 34 16.77 -19.32 -7.36
N SER A 35 18.05 -19.65 -7.49
CA SER A 35 18.47 -20.87 -8.19
C SER A 35 18.02 -22.16 -7.51
N ARG A 36 17.62 -22.12 -6.23
CA ARG A 36 17.13 -23.27 -5.46
C ARG A 36 15.62 -23.40 -5.47
N PHE A 37 14.91 -22.28 -5.54
CA PHE A 37 13.45 -22.22 -5.38
C PHE A 37 12.70 -21.61 -6.57
N GLY A 38 13.41 -21.27 -7.65
CA GLY A 38 12.88 -20.57 -8.82
C GLY A 38 12.67 -19.08 -8.54
N GLN A 39 11.64 -18.76 -7.76
CA GLN A 39 11.30 -17.38 -7.39
C GLN A 39 11.11 -17.27 -5.88
N ARG A 40 11.75 -16.26 -5.30
CA ARG A 40 11.67 -15.93 -3.89
C ARG A 40 10.91 -14.63 -3.70
N LEU A 41 9.93 -14.62 -2.80
CA LEU A 41 9.28 -13.39 -2.35
C LEU A 41 10.26 -12.55 -1.51
N VAL A 42 10.54 -11.33 -1.97
CA VAL A 42 11.47 -10.40 -1.31
C VAL A 42 10.80 -9.11 -0.82
N GLY A 43 9.53 -8.91 -1.14
CA GLY A 43 8.74 -7.81 -0.60
C GLY A 43 7.29 -7.84 -1.09
N THR A 44 6.41 -7.14 -0.39
CA THR A 44 5.01 -7.02 -0.78
C THR A 44 4.41 -5.72 -0.26
N ILE A 45 3.44 -5.21 -1.02
CA ILE A 45 2.51 -4.18 -0.58
C ILE A 45 1.09 -4.73 -0.77
N GLY A 46 0.27 -4.62 0.26
CA GLY A 46 -1.17 -4.82 0.18
C GLY A 46 -1.83 -3.47 0.29
N THR A 47 -2.68 -3.13 -0.67
CA THR A 47 -3.40 -1.86 -0.74
C THR A 47 -4.89 -2.11 -0.59
N ILE A 48 -5.57 -1.18 0.07
CA ILE A 48 -7.03 -1.21 0.22
C ILE A 48 -7.63 0.09 -0.28
N PHE A 49 -8.82 0.00 -0.85
CA PHE A 49 -9.63 1.14 -1.27
C PHE A 49 -10.53 1.55 -0.11
N VAL A 50 -10.41 2.80 0.34
CA VAL A 50 -11.14 3.30 1.50
C VAL A 50 -11.79 4.65 1.21
N SER A 51 -12.92 4.89 1.86
CA SER A 51 -13.55 6.21 1.92
C SER A 51 -12.98 7.02 3.09
N TRP A 52 -12.87 8.33 2.90
CA TRP A 52 -12.50 9.25 3.96
C TRP A 52 -13.66 9.44 4.93
N TRP A 53 -13.44 9.20 6.22
CA TRP A 53 -14.50 9.32 7.25
C TRP A 53 -15.19 10.70 7.38
N TYR A 54 -14.60 11.78 6.87
CA TYR A 54 -15.17 13.14 6.96
C TYR A 54 -15.71 13.65 5.61
N GLY A 55 -15.76 12.81 4.57
CA GLY A 55 -16.23 13.25 3.26
C GLY A 55 -16.43 12.11 2.27
N ASP A 56 -16.66 12.44 1.01
CA ASP A 56 -16.96 11.47 -0.04
C ASP A 56 -15.72 11.03 -0.84
N ASP A 57 -14.55 11.55 -0.47
CA ASP A 57 -13.28 11.23 -1.15
C ASP A 57 -12.86 9.77 -0.89
N HIS A 58 -12.30 9.16 -1.93
CA HIS A 58 -11.75 7.81 -1.88
C HIS A 58 -10.27 7.81 -2.22
N PHE A 59 -9.53 6.87 -1.62
CA PHE A 59 -8.10 6.71 -1.86
C PHE A 59 -7.65 5.28 -1.61
N PHE A 60 -6.50 4.92 -2.19
CA PHE A 60 -5.79 3.70 -1.82
C PHE A 60 -4.85 3.96 -0.65
N THR A 61 -4.76 3.01 0.28
CA THR A 61 -3.79 3.05 1.38
C THR A 61 -3.17 1.68 1.64
N ASP A 62 -1.99 1.65 2.25
CA ASP A 62 -1.33 0.40 2.59
C ASP A 62 -1.99 -0.29 3.79
N ARG A 63 -2.27 -1.58 3.64
CA ARG A 63 -2.61 -2.48 4.74
C ARG A 63 -1.38 -3.16 5.31
N TRP A 64 -0.42 -3.44 4.43
CA TRP A 64 0.94 -3.82 4.80
C TRP A 64 1.90 -3.33 3.73
N PHE A 65 3.14 -3.04 4.13
CA PHE A 65 4.23 -2.78 3.20
C PHE A 65 5.56 -3.18 3.84
N PHE A 66 6.23 -4.17 3.27
CA PHE A 66 7.53 -4.61 3.76
C PHE A 66 8.42 -5.19 2.66
N THR A 67 9.72 -5.11 2.88
CA THR A 67 10.76 -5.69 2.03
C THR A 67 11.78 -6.41 2.91
N LEU A 68 12.35 -7.50 2.43
CA LEU A 68 13.41 -8.19 3.14
C LEU A 68 14.67 -7.31 3.27
N PRO A 69 15.46 -7.47 4.36
CA PRO A 69 16.75 -6.81 4.49
C PRO A 69 17.65 -7.07 3.27
N GLY A 70 18.36 -6.04 2.80
CA GLY A 70 19.24 -6.14 1.62
C GLY A 70 18.51 -6.07 0.27
N ARG A 71 17.18 -5.85 0.24
CA ARG A 71 16.37 -5.72 -1.00
C ARG A 71 15.71 -4.36 -1.13
N ARG A 72 16.50 -3.30 -0.90
CA ARG A 72 16.03 -1.90 -0.95
C ARG A 72 15.42 -1.49 -2.29
N TRP A 73 15.77 -2.19 -3.37
CA TRP A 73 15.21 -1.96 -4.71
C TRP A 73 13.71 -2.30 -4.81
N ALA A 74 13.20 -3.21 -3.98
CA ALA A 74 11.83 -3.71 -4.06
C ALA A 74 10.80 -2.64 -3.67
N GLY A 75 11.08 -1.86 -2.62
CA GLY A 75 10.15 -0.88 -2.08
C GLY A 75 9.69 0.17 -3.09
N PRO A 76 10.61 0.90 -3.76
CA PRO A 76 10.25 1.88 -4.77
C PRO A 76 9.47 1.29 -5.95
N ARG A 77 9.74 0.05 -6.35
CA ARG A 77 9.03 -0.62 -7.45
C ARG A 77 7.62 -1.02 -7.05
N LEU A 78 7.45 -1.62 -5.87
CA LEU A 78 6.12 -1.95 -5.32
C LEU A 78 5.23 -0.71 -5.20
N LEU A 79 5.80 0.41 -4.74
CA LEU A 79 5.08 1.69 -4.66
C LEU A 79 4.74 2.25 -6.04
N ALA A 80 5.63 2.12 -7.03
CA ALA A 80 5.38 2.61 -8.38
C ALA A 80 4.23 1.85 -9.04
N GLU A 81 4.19 0.52 -8.90
CA GLU A 81 3.09 -0.31 -9.41
C GLU A 81 1.77 0.03 -8.72
N ALA A 82 1.77 0.16 -7.38
CA ALA A 82 0.57 0.55 -6.64
C ALA A 82 0.07 1.96 -7.03
N ASP A 83 0.97 2.93 -7.23
CA ASP A 83 0.63 4.29 -7.67
C ASP A 83 0.09 4.30 -9.10
N ALA A 84 0.62 3.44 -9.99
CA ALA A 84 0.11 3.29 -11.35
C ALA A 84 -1.36 2.82 -11.37
N ILE A 85 -1.73 1.85 -10.52
CA ILE A 85 -3.13 1.43 -10.37
C ILE A 85 -4.00 2.55 -9.80
N ALA A 86 -3.55 3.21 -8.74
CA ALA A 86 -4.29 4.31 -8.14
C ALA A 86 -4.59 5.42 -9.18
N ARG A 87 -3.59 5.79 -9.99
CA ARG A 87 -3.75 6.73 -11.11
C ARG A 87 -4.70 6.23 -12.18
N ALA A 88 -4.66 4.94 -12.53
CA ALA A 88 -5.59 4.37 -13.51
C ALA A 88 -7.05 4.42 -13.02
N VAL A 89 -7.27 4.32 -11.71
CA VAL A 89 -8.59 4.47 -11.07
C VAL A 89 -8.97 5.94 -10.84
N GLY A 90 -8.01 6.86 -10.93
CA GLY A 90 -8.24 8.30 -10.74
C GLY A 90 -8.27 8.74 -9.26
N VAL A 91 -7.68 7.95 -8.36
CA VAL A 91 -7.63 8.24 -6.91
C VAL A 91 -6.18 8.28 -6.41
N PRO A 92 -5.87 8.99 -5.30
CA PRO A 92 -4.51 9.01 -4.78
C PRO A 92 -4.14 7.71 -4.06
N LEU A 93 -2.84 7.39 -4.07
CA LEU A 93 -2.24 6.42 -3.16
C LEU A 93 -1.61 7.16 -1.96
N ILE A 94 -2.04 6.82 -0.75
CA ILE A 94 -1.57 7.39 0.52
C ILE A 94 -0.96 6.26 1.35
N VAL A 95 0.36 6.25 1.53
CA VAL A 95 1.06 5.19 2.26
C VAL A 95 1.56 5.72 3.60
N ASN A 96 1.17 5.10 4.71
CA ASN A 96 1.51 5.56 6.07
C ASN A 96 1.23 7.07 6.26
N LEU A 97 0.08 7.54 5.76
CA LEU A 97 -0.35 8.95 5.77
C LEU A 97 0.55 9.90 4.96
N LYS A 98 1.37 9.36 4.06
CA LYS A 98 2.28 10.12 3.20
C LYS A 98 1.93 9.89 1.74
N GLN A 99 1.93 10.96 0.95
CA GLN A 99 1.76 10.89 -0.49
C GLN A 99 3.09 11.25 -1.16
N ARG A 100 3.55 10.41 -2.07
CA ARG A 100 4.75 10.68 -2.86
C ARG A 100 4.34 11.45 -4.11
N ARG A 101 4.80 12.69 -4.26
CA ARG A 101 4.69 13.42 -5.54
C ARG A 101 5.85 13.02 -6.47
N THR A 102 5.63 13.19 -7.77
CA THR A 102 6.54 12.84 -8.88
C THR A 102 7.95 13.43 -8.77
N THR A 103 8.18 14.42 -7.90
CA THR A 103 9.45 15.12 -7.71
C THR A 103 10.05 14.88 -6.32
N ALA A 104 10.46 13.64 -5.99
CA ALA A 104 11.27 13.26 -4.81
C ALA A 104 10.82 13.72 -3.39
N ALA A 105 9.84 14.61 -3.27
CA ALA A 105 9.36 15.18 -2.03
C ALA A 105 8.22 14.30 -1.50
N VAL A 106 8.42 13.76 -0.30
CA VAL A 106 7.38 13.12 0.48
C VAL A 106 6.54 14.24 1.08
N THR A 107 5.32 14.42 0.62
CA THR A 107 4.36 15.34 1.23
C THR A 107 3.59 14.53 2.26
N PHE A 108 3.65 14.91 3.53
CA PHE A 108 2.61 14.49 4.48
C PHE A 108 1.29 14.92 3.86
N VAL A 109 0.31 14.03 3.80
CA VAL A 109 -1.05 14.46 3.44
C VAL A 109 -1.51 15.33 4.60
N LYS A 110 -1.19 16.62 4.53
CA LYS A 110 -2.02 17.62 5.16
C LYS A 110 -3.35 17.43 4.45
N PRO A 111 -4.41 16.98 5.15
CA PRO A 111 -5.72 17.08 4.54
C PRO A 111 -5.84 18.54 4.10
N ALA A 112 -6.43 18.79 2.95
CA ALA A 112 -6.92 20.13 2.61
C ALA A 112 -8.08 20.44 3.58
N LEU A 113 -7.78 20.49 4.88
CA LEU A 113 -8.58 21.13 5.87
C LEU A 113 -8.54 22.60 5.45
N LEU A 114 -9.69 23.08 4.99
CA LEU A 114 -10.02 24.46 4.69
C LEU A 114 -9.78 24.88 3.23
N GLY A 115 -10.82 24.64 2.41
CA GLY A 115 -11.30 25.59 1.41
C GLY A 115 -10.59 25.57 0.05
N LYS A 116 -11.37 25.27 -1.00
CA LYS A 116 -11.21 26.06 -2.23
C LYS A 116 -11.40 27.52 -1.82
N SER A 117 -10.38 28.35 -2.01
CA SER A 117 -10.59 29.78 -2.09
C SER A 117 -11.38 30.02 -3.39
N GLU A 118 -12.70 30.08 -3.27
CA GLU A 118 -13.52 30.88 -4.18
C GLU A 118 -13.34 32.36 -3.83
#